data_AF-A0A2A3G246-F1
#
_entry.id   AF-A0A2A3G246-F1
#
_cell.length_a   1.000
_cell.length_b   1.000
_cell.length_c   1.000
_cell.angle_alpha   90.00
_cell.angle_beta   90.00
_cell.angle_gamma   90.00
#
_symmetry.space_group_name_H-M   'P 1'
#
loop_
_entity.id
_entity.type
_entity.pdbx_description
1 polymer ?
#
loop_
_entity_poly.entity_id
_entity_poly.type
_entity_poly.pdbx_seq_one_letter_code
_entity_poly.pdbx_strand_id
1 'polypeptide(L)'
;MDRSFLYRHRDLHAAVLVKAAEPATASTGGPSASRPSLIADLANAHDRITRLSHENTQLRQRLSEHLGEQAWRESGLCPPDDIDRLQRRVTELEQHTAEQRRQLAERDDELDATRATNRELMTRLNRPHPDGA
;
A
#
# COMPACT_ATOMS: atom_id res chain seq x y z
N MET A 1 11.43 -57.08 7.33
CA MET A 1 12.85 -56.89 6.97
C MET A 1 13.20 -55.43 7.23
N ASP A 2 13.83 -55.14 8.36
CA ASP A 2 14.11 -53.76 8.77
C ASP A 2 15.28 -53.17 7.98
N ARG A 3 15.05 -52.02 7.33
CA ARG A 3 16.09 -51.23 6.66
C ARG A 3 17.25 -50.85 7.60
N SER A 4 17.00 -50.87 8.91
CA SER A 4 18.02 -50.63 9.95
C SER A 4 19.20 -51.61 9.88
N PHE A 5 18.98 -52.87 9.47
CA PHE A 5 20.04 -53.87 9.33
C PHE A 5 21.03 -53.49 8.21
N LEU A 6 20.52 -53.02 7.08
CA LEU A 6 21.32 -52.59 5.93
C LEU A 6 22.22 -51.37 6.24
N TYR A 7 21.76 -50.45 7.08
CA TYR A 7 22.54 -49.27 7.47
C TYR A 7 23.56 -49.54 8.58
N ARG A 8 23.34 -50.58 9.40
CA ARG A 8 24.27 -50.98 10.47
C ARG A 8 25.49 -51.73 9.92
N HIS A 9 25.35 -52.33 8.74
CA HIS A 9 26.38 -53.13 8.08
C HIS A 9 26.89 -52.40 6.84
N ARG A 10 28.00 -51.66 7.01
CA ARG A 10 28.62 -50.82 5.96
C ARG A 10 29.06 -51.63 4.73
N ASP A 11 29.45 -52.88 4.93
CA ASP A 11 29.78 -53.87 3.92
C ASP A 11 28.56 -54.25 3.07
N LEU A 12 27.41 -54.50 3.70
CA LEU A 12 26.15 -54.77 2.98
C LEU A 12 25.65 -53.55 2.23
N HIS A 13 25.76 -52.35 2.82
CA HIS A 13 25.45 -51.11 2.13
C HIS A 13 26.36 -50.87 0.91
N ALA A 14 27.66 -51.14 1.05
CA ALA A 14 28.62 -51.05 -0.05
C ALA A 14 28.31 -52.06 -1.16
N ALA A 15 27.96 -53.31 -0.82
CA ALA A 15 27.58 -54.34 -1.78
C ALA A 15 26.32 -53.95 -2.56
N VAL A 16 25.33 -53.34 -1.91
CA VAL A 16 24.11 -52.82 -2.57
C VAL A 16 24.45 -51.68 -3.53
N LEU A 17 25.32 -50.75 -3.13
CA LEU A 17 25.77 -49.66 -4.02
C LEU A 17 26.54 -50.18 -5.24
N VAL A 18 27.39 -51.20 -5.05
CA VAL A 18 28.09 -51.86 -6.15
C VAL A 18 27.11 -52.56 -7.09
N LYS A 19 26.12 -53.28 -6.55
CA LYS A 19 25.09 -53.96 -7.35
C LYS A 19 24.19 -52.97 -8.10
N ALA A 20 23.87 -51.84 -7.49
CA ALA A 20 23.10 -50.77 -8.12
C ALA A 20 23.90 -50.01 -9.20
N ALA A 21 25.23 -50.06 -9.16
CA ALA A 21 26.11 -49.49 -10.17
C ALA A 21 26.38 -50.43 -11.35
N GLU A 22 25.98 -51.71 -11.28
CA GLU A 22 26.03 -52.62 -12.42
C GLU A 22 25.06 -52.12 -13.52
N PRO A 23 25.56 -51.86 -14.75
CA PRO A 23 24.68 -51.43 -15.84
C PRO A 23 23.70 -52.56 -16.17
N ALA A 24 22.42 -52.23 -16.29
CA ALA A 24 21.41 -53.18 -16.71
C ALA A 24 21.81 -53.77 -18.07
N THR A 25 22.03 -55.09 -18.12
CA THR A 25 22.22 -55.83 -19.37
C THR A 25 20.89 -55.81 -20.11
N ALA A 26 20.67 -54.79 -20.92
CA ALA A 26 19.43 -54.61 -21.66
C ALA A 26 19.35 -55.65 -22.79
N SER A 27 18.28 -56.45 -22.77
CA SER A 27 17.72 -57.04 -23.98
C SER A 27 16.26 -56.59 -24.10
N THR A 28 15.97 -56.04 -25.27
CA THR A 28 14.64 -55.81 -25.88
C THR A 28 13.97 -54.46 -25.61
N GLY A 29 14.15 -53.52 -26.56
CA GLY A 29 13.03 -52.71 -27.05
C GLY A 29 13.09 -51.18 -26.93
N GLY A 30 14.20 -50.53 -27.32
CA GLY A 30 14.26 -49.07 -27.52
C GLY A 30 15.65 -48.50 -27.22
N PRO A 31 16.06 -47.35 -27.79
CA PRO A 31 17.32 -46.72 -27.43
C PRO A 31 17.25 -46.31 -25.95
N SER A 32 17.82 -47.11 -25.07
CA SER A 32 17.94 -46.77 -23.65
C SER A 32 18.77 -45.49 -23.56
N ALA A 33 18.18 -44.42 -23.04
CA ALA A 33 18.89 -43.17 -22.81
C ALA A 33 20.14 -43.46 -21.97
N SER A 34 21.29 -43.00 -22.45
CA SER A 34 22.55 -43.21 -21.75
C SER A 34 22.53 -42.39 -20.46
N ARG A 35 23.27 -42.85 -19.43
CA ARG A 35 23.45 -42.10 -18.18
C ARG A 35 23.77 -40.60 -18.37
N PRO A 36 24.68 -40.19 -19.28
CA PRO A 36 24.92 -38.76 -19.51
C PRO A 36 23.71 -38.02 -20.10
N SER A 37 22.89 -38.69 -20.93
CA SER A 37 21.63 -38.11 -21.42
C SER A 37 20.66 -37.81 -20.27
N LEU A 38 20.49 -38.74 -19.34
CA LEU A 38 19.61 -38.55 -18.18
C LEU A 38 20.09 -37.44 -17.25
N ILE A 39 21.41 -37.28 -17.08
CA ILE A 39 21.99 -36.18 -16.30
C ILE A 39 21.73 -34.84 -16.99
N ALA A 40 21.88 -34.77 -18.31
CA ALA A 40 21.57 -33.57 -19.09
C ALA A 40 20.07 -33.23 -19.02
N ASP A 41 19.19 -34.21 -19.12
CA ASP A 41 17.74 -34.02 -19.01
C ASP A 41 17.33 -33.53 -17.62
N LEU A 42 17.95 -34.06 -16.56
CA LEU A 42 17.73 -33.60 -15.18
C LEU A 42 18.20 -32.15 -14.99
N ALA A 43 19.38 -31.79 -15.51
CA ALA A 43 19.87 -30.41 -15.47
C ALA A 43 18.92 -29.45 -16.21
N ASN A 44 18.49 -29.82 -17.42
CA ASN A 44 17.53 -29.05 -18.20
C ASN A 44 16.19 -28.89 -17.49
N ALA A 45 15.71 -29.94 -16.81
CA ALA A 45 14.48 -29.89 -16.03
C ALA A 45 14.61 -28.94 -14.83
N HIS A 46 15.74 -28.98 -14.11
CA HIS A 46 16.01 -28.04 -13.02
C HIS A 46 16.06 -26.59 -13.53
N ASP A 47 16.76 -26.32 -14.63
CA ASP A 47 16.82 -24.97 -15.22
C ASP A 47 15.45 -24.47 -15.70
N ARG A 48 14.59 -25.38 -16.16
CA ARG A 48 13.21 -25.04 -16.49
C ARG A 48 12.39 -24.71 -15.23
N ILE A 49 12.56 -25.47 -14.15
CA ILE A 49 11.87 -25.23 -12.88
C ILE A 49 12.29 -23.88 -12.28
N THR A 50 13.58 -23.55 -12.31
CA THR A 50 14.07 -22.26 -11.79
C THR A 50 13.50 -21.08 -12.57
N ARG A 51 13.48 -21.16 -13.91
CA ARG A 51 12.86 -20.14 -14.76
C ARG A 51 11.37 -19.98 -14.49
N LEU A 52 10.61 -21.07 -14.44
CA LEU A 52 9.17 -21.02 -14.15
C LEU A 52 8.87 -20.47 -12.74
N SER A 53 9.71 -20.79 -11.76
CA SER A 53 9.57 -20.27 -10.39
C SER A 53 9.81 -18.76 -10.33
N HIS A 54 10.79 -18.28 -11.11
CA HIS A 54 11.06 -16.85 -11.24
C HIS A 54 9.88 -16.12 -11.90
N GLU A 55 9.38 -16.64 -13.02
CA GLU A 55 8.21 -16.09 -13.71
C GLU A 55 6.97 -16.07 -12.79
N ASN A 56 6.73 -17.15 -12.04
CA ASN A 56 5.61 -17.21 -11.10
C ASN A 56 5.72 -16.14 -10.00
N THR A 57 6.92 -15.90 -9.49
CA THR A 57 7.18 -14.87 -8.48
C THR A 57 6.93 -13.48 -9.05
N GLN A 58 7.39 -13.19 -10.27
CA GLN A 58 7.12 -11.93 -10.95
C GLN A 58 5.62 -11.71 -11.21
N LEU A 59 4.92 -12.75 -11.67
CA LEU A 59 3.47 -12.67 -11.91
C LEU A 59 2.70 -12.43 -10.61
N ARG A 60 3.06 -13.11 -9.52
CA ARG A 60 2.47 -12.86 -8.20
C ARG A 60 2.69 -11.43 -7.71
N GLN A 61 3.88 -10.89 -7.91
CA GLN A 61 4.19 -9.50 -7.54
C GLN A 61 3.32 -8.52 -8.32
N ARG A 62 3.27 -8.65 -9.65
CA ARG A 62 2.44 -7.80 -10.52
C ARG A 62 0.95 -7.92 -10.23
N LEU A 63 0.48 -9.13 -9.92
CA LEU A 63 -0.91 -9.36 -9.52
C LEU A 63 -1.20 -8.65 -8.19
N SER A 64 -0.29 -8.74 -7.23
CA SER A 64 -0.43 -8.09 -5.92
C SER A 64 -0.44 -6.56 -6.04
N GLU A 65 0.40 -5.99 -6.91
CA GLU A 65 0.39 -4.56 -7.22
C GLU A 65 -0.94 -4.14 -7.85
N HIS A 66 -1.42 -4.88 -8.85
CA HIS A 66 -2.66 -4.54 -9.53
C HIS A 66 -3.89 -4.68 -8.62
N LEU A 67 -3.97 -5.76 -7.85
CA LEU A 67 -5.04 -5.98 -6.88
C LEU A 67 -4.93 -4.99 -5.70
N GLY A 68 -3.73 -4.62 -5.28
CA GLY A 68 -3.52 -3.60 -4.25
C GLY A 68 -4.01 -2.23 -4.70
N GLU A 69 -3.73 -1.85 -5.95
CA GLU A 69 -4.22 -0.61 -6.55
C GLU A 69 -5.76 -0.63 -6.73
N GLN A 70 -6.33 -1.76 -7.16
CA GLN A 70 -7.78 -1.94 -7.26
C GLN A 70 -8.46 -1.88 -5.90
N ALA A 71 -7.94 -2.61 -4.91
CA ALA A 71 -8.46 -2.59 -3.54
C ALA A 71 -8.36 -1.20 -2.91
N TRP A 72 -7.28 -0.45 -3.20
CA TRP A 72 -7.15 0.95 -2.78
C TRP A 72 -8.25 1.83 -3.40
N ARG A 73 -8.44 1.74 -4.72
CA ARG A 73 -9.50 2.48 -5.44
C ARG A 73 -10.91 2.11 -4.95
N GLU A 74 -11.16 0.84 -4.67
CA GLU A 74 -12.46 0.33 -4.20
C GLU A 74 -12.71 0.62 -2.72
N SER A 75 -11.67 0.75 -1.90
CA SER A 75 -11.80 1.06 -0.47
C SER A 75 -12.39 2.44 -0.19
N GLY A 76 -12.51 3.31 -1.21
CA GLY A 76 -12.97 4.68 -1.04
C GLY A 76 -12.00 5.58 -0.27
N LEU A 77 -10.78 5.08 0.01
CA LEU A 77 -9.68 5.92 0.47
C LEU A 77 -9.25 6.80 -0.69
N CYS A 78 -9.63 8.08 -0.62
CA CYS A 78 -9.22 9.09 -1.58
C CYS A 78 -7.70 9.03 -1.80
N PRO A 79 -7.22 9.18 -3.05
CA PRO A 79 -5.80 9.26 -3.35
C PRO A 79 -5.08 10.26 -2.44
N PRO A 80 -3.76 10.09 -2.18
CA PRO A 80 -2.99 11.01 -1.35
C PRO A 80 -3.15 12.48 -1.78
N ASP A 81 -3.22 12.73 -3.09
CA ASP A 81 -3.44 14.06 -3.67
C ASP A 81 -4.78 14.70 -3.25
N ASP A 82 -5.82 13.89 -3.05
CA ASP A 82 -7.12 14.36 -2.58
C ASP A 82 -7.07 14.73 -1.09
N ILE A 83 -6.27 14.05 -0.28
CA ILE A 83 -6.05 14.40 1.13
C ILE A 83 -5.34 15.75 1.23
N ASP A 84 -4.27 15.97 0.47
CA ASP A 84 -3.54 17.24 0.45
C ASP A 84 -4.40 18.39 -0.09
N ARG A 85 -5.27 18.10 -1.07
CA ARG A 85 -6.25 19.06 -1.58
C ARG A 85 -7.29 19.41 -0.52
N LEU A 86 -7.82 18.43 0.20
CA LEU A 86 -8.77 18.64 1.28
C LEU A 86 -8.14 19.44 2.42
N GLN A 87 -6.91 19.13 2.82
CA GLN A 87 -6.18 19.88 3.84
C GLN A 87 -5.99 21.34 3.44
N ARG A 88 -5.54 21.62 2.21
CA ARG A 88 -5.46 22.99 1.69
C ARG A 88 -6.80 23.70 1.74
N ARG A 89 -7.88 23.00 1.35
CA ARG A 89 -9.22 23.57 1.37
C ARG A 89 -9.71 23.88 2.79
N VAL A 90 -9.39 23.02 3.75
CA VAL A 90 -9.69 23.26 5.17
C VAL A 90 -8.96 24.52 5.64
N THR A 91 -7.66 24.64 5.37
CA THR A 91 -6.88 25.82 5.76
C THR A 91 -7.42 27.11 5.13
N GLU A 92 -7.79 27.09 3.86
CA GLU A 92 -8.43 28.25 3.19
C GLU A 92 -9.75 28.64 3.86
N LEU A 93 -10.59 27.66 4.18
CA LEU A 93 -11.87 27.90 4.83
C LEU A 93 -11.69 28.44 6.24
N GLU A 94 -10.73 27.92 7.01
CA GLU A 94 -10.39 28.43 8.34
C GLU A 94 -9.95 29.89 8.26
N GLN A 95 -9.06 30.25 7.33
CA GLN A 95 -8.64 31.63 7.11
C GLN A 95 -9.81 32.53 6.74
N HIS A 96 -10.70 32.07 5.85
CA HIS A 96 -11.89 32.83 5.46
C HIS A 96 -12.81 33.07 6.66
N THR A 97 -13.04 32.05 7.50
CA THR A 97 -13.88 32.21 8.69
C THR A 97 -13.27 33.16 9.71
N ALA A 98 -11.94 33.15 9.88
CA ALA A 98 -11.25 34.08 10.76
C ALA A 98 -11.38 35.52 10.27
N GLU A 99 -11.18 35.75 8.97
CA GLU A 99 -11.32 37.07 8.36
C GLU A 99 -12.76 37.59 8.44
N GLN A 100 -13.76 36.75 8.16
CA GLN A 100 -15.17 37.13 8.29
C GLN A 100 -15.53 37.51 9.72
N ARG A 101 -15.03 36.78 10.72
CA ARG A 101 -15.24 37.12 12.14
C ARG A 101 -14.61 38.47 12.49
N ARG A 102 -13.42 38.77 11.97
CA ARG A 102 -12.76 40.07 12.15
C ARG A 102 -13.60 41.19 11.57
N GLN A 103 -14.08 41.03 10.33
CA GLN A 103 -14.92 42.03 9.67
C GLN A 103 -16.24 42.28 10.41
N LEU A 104 -16.87 41.23 10.96
CA LEU A 104 -18.07 41.40 11.77
C LEU A 104 -17.79 42.22 13.04
N ALA A 105 -16.70 41.90 13.75
CA ALA A 105 -16.32 42.65 14.95
C ALA A 105 -16.07 44.13 14.64
N GLU A 106 -15.36 44.45 13.55
CA GLU A 106 -15.13 45.83 13.13
C GLU A 106 -16.43 46.58 12.81
N ARG A 107 -17.40 45.92 12.15
CA ARG A 107 -18.69 46.54 11.85
C ARG A 107 -19.54 46.75 13.10
N ASP A 108 -19.48 45.82 14.05
CA ASP A 108 -20.19 45.96 15.34
C ASP A 108 -19.64 47.15 16.14
N ASP A 109 -18.31 47.30 16.20
CA ASP A 109 -17.66 48.46 16.83
C ASP A 109 -18.06 49.79 16.16
N GLU A 110 -18.10 49.83 14.81
CA GLU A 110 -18.55 51.00 14.05
C GLU A 110 -20.03 51.34 14.30
N LEU A 111 -20.89 50.32 14.37
CA LEU A 111 -22.31 50.49 14.67
C LEU A 111 -22.52 51.05 16.08
N ASP A 112 -21.77 50.55 17.06
CA ASP A 112 -21.86 51.02 18.44
C ASP A 112 -21.35 52.45 18.59
N ALA A 113 -20.25 52.79 17.91
CA ALA A 113 -19.77 54.18 17.83
C ALA A 113 -20.82 55.11 17.20
N THR A 114 -21.44 54.69 16.09
CA THR A 114 -22.49 55.46 15.41
C THR A 114 -23.75 55.62 16.27
N ARG A 115 -24.14 54.58 17.00
CA ARG A 115 -25.26 54.64 17.96
C ARG A 115 -24.95 55.56 19.14
N ALA A 116 -23.70 55.58 19.61
CA ALA A 116 -23.29 56.49 20.68
C ALA A 116 -23.36 57.96 20.23
N THR A 117 -22.82 58.28 19.05
CA THR A 117 -22.87 59.66 18.50
C THR A 117 -24.30 60.10 18.21
N ASN A 118 -25.16 59.21 17.70
CA ASN A 118 -26.57 59.51 17.48
C ASN A 118 -27.30 59.81 18.81
N ARG A 119 -27.08 58.99 19.84
CA ARG A 119 -27.63 59.24 21.19
C ARG A 119 -27.16 60.58 21.75
N GLU A 120 -25.90 60.93 21.57
CA GLU A 120 -25.36 62.22 22.01
C GLU A 120 -26.01 63.39 21.25
N LEU A 121 -26.14 63.30 19.92
CA LEU A 121 -26.81 64.30 19.10
C LEU A 121 -28.28 64.49 19.55
N MET A 122 -29.01 63.40 19.73
CA MET A 122 -30.40 63.45 20.21
C MET A 122 -30.50 64.06 21.60
N THR A 123 -29.54 63.79 22.50
CA THR A 123 -29.48 64.40 23.82
C THR A 123 -29.25 65.92 23.73
N ARG A 124 -28.43 66.38 22.77
CA ARG A 124 -28.21 67.82 22.53
C ARG A 124 -29.46 68.49 21.96
N LEU A 125 -30.15 67.86 21.00
CA LEU A 125 -31.38 68.39 20.38
C LEU A 125 -32.56 68.44 21.36
N ASN A 126 -32.71 67.41 22.21
CA ASN A 126 -33.79 67.33 23.19
C ASN A 126 -33.52 68.14 24.46
N ARG A 127 -32.38 68.82 24.58
CA ARG A 127 -32.13 69.73 25.70
C ARG A 127 -33.07 70.92 25.55
N PRO A 128 -33.94 71.21 26.53
CA PRO A 128 -34.83 72.36 26.44
C PRO A 128 -34.00 73.63 26.24
N HIS A 129 -34.35 74.42 25.23
CA HIS A 129 -33.85 75.78 25.13
C HIS A 129 -34.30 76.50 26.41
N PRO A 130 -33.42 77.20 27.14
CA PRO A 130 -33.86 78.00 28.27
C PRO A 130 -34.76 79.10 27.72
N ASP A 131 -36.08 78.87 27.77
CA ASP A 131 -37.08 79.90 27.54
C ASP A 131 -36.81 81.02 28.53
N GLY A 132 -36.71 82.23 27.99
CA GLY A 132 -36.35 83.44 28.70
C GLY A 132 -37.33 83.74 29.85
N ALA A 133 -36.72 84.08 30.99
CA ALA A 133 -37.31 84.87 32.06
C ALA A 133 -36.41 86.08 32.30
#